data_AF-K2MUZ7-F1
#
_entry.id   AF-K2MUZ7-F1
#
_cell.length_a   1.000
_cell.length_b   1.000
_cell.length_c   1.000
_cell.angle_alpha   90.00
_cell.angle_beta   90.00
_cell.angle_gamma   90.00
#
_symmetry.space_group_name_H-M   'P 1'
#
loop_
_entity.id
_entity.type
_entity.pdbx_description
1 polymer ?
#
loop_
_entity_poly.entity_id
_entity_poly.type
_entity_poly.pdbx_seq_one_letter_code
_entity_poly.pdbx_strand_id
1 'polypeptide(L)'
;MRDGTFLFPVEGTKKENNKTVSLILYFSATNNWTLSKEMSDDGCGDPSVVEREKDKLMMMTACDDGRRRVYESGDMGESWTEALGDALARVGQEKGGEAKSVGSGFITATLGDVETEKRNVMLVTLPVYSTENEKER
;
A
#
# COMPACT_ATOMS: atom_id res chain seq x y z
N MET A 1 -3.37 -14.24 3.82
CA MET A 1 -2.57 -14.14 5.05
C MET A 1 -2.11 -15.53 5.49
N ARG A 2 -1.14 -15.62 6.41
CA ARG A 2 -0.57 -16.88 6.90
C ARG A 2 -1.60 -17.78 7.59
N ASP A 3 -2.68 -17.21 8.11
CA ASP A 3 -3.81 -17.87 8.74
C ASP A 3 -4.88 -18.38 7.74
N GLY A 4 -4.71 -18.12 6.44
CA GLY A 4 -5.68 -18.48 5.40
C GLY A 4 -6.73 -17.41 5.10
N THR A 5 -6.69 -16.25 5.76
CA THR A 5 -7.59 -15.12 5.45
C THR A 5 -7.28 -14.55 4.06
N PHE A 6 -8.31 -14.34 3.25
CA PHE A 6 -8.22 -13.63 1.98
C PHE A 6 -8.36 -12.13 2.21
N LEU A 7 -7.58 -11.33 1.50
CA LEU A 7 -7.57 -9.88 1.62
C LEU A 7 -7.37 -9.27 0.24
N PHE A 8 -8.19 -8.26 -0.06
CA PHE A 8 -8.07 -7.42 -1.24
C PHE A 8 -7.87 -5.96 -0.81
N PRO A 9 -6.84 -5.27 -1.30
CA PRO A 9 -6.79 -3.83 -1.24
C PRO A 9 -7.90 -3.27 -2.16
N VAL A 10 -8.66 -2.31 -1.68
CA VAL A 10 -9.77 -1.70 -2.42
C VAL A 10 -9.79 -0.19 -2.23
N GLU A 11 -10.42 0.51 -3.16
CA GLU A 11 -10.60 1.96 -3.10
C GLU A 11 -12.05 2.32 -2.82
N GLY A 12 -12.25 3.41 -2.10
CA GLY A 12 -13.53 4.05 -1.91
C GLY A 12 -13.48 5.52 -2.33
N THR A 13 -14.63 6.08 -2.67
CA THR A 13 -14.79 7.53 -2.88
C THR A 13 -15.67 8.09 -1.78
N LYS A 14 -15.15 9.05 -1.02
CA LYS A 14 -15.92 9.75 0.01
C LYS A 14 -16.96 10.65 -0.62
N LYS A 15 -18.19 10.62 -0.12
CA LYS A 15 -19.30 11.42 -0.66
C LYS A 15 -19.17 12.90 -0.30
N GLU A 16 -18.53 13.20 0.84
CA GLU A 16 -18.42 14.53 1.41
C GLU A 16 -17.52 15.45 0.57
N ASN A 17 -16.46 14.90 -0.01
CA ASN A 17 -15.44 15.67 -0.73
C ASN A 17 -14.96 15.03 -2.05
N ASN A 18 -15.58 13.93 -2.48
CA ASN A 18 -15.20 13.15 -3.67
C ASN A 18 -13.73 12.71 -3.69
N LYS A 19 -13.09 12.60 -2.52
CA LYS A 19 -11.71 12.14 -2.41
C LYS A 19 -11.64 10.62 -2.39
N THR A 20 -10.65 10.09 -3.11
CA THR A 20 -10.28 8.68 -3.06
C THR A 20 -9.65 8.35 -1.72
N VAL A 21 -9.98 7.18 -1.19
CA VAL A 21 -9.38 6.59 0.00
C VAL A 21 -9.14 5.12 -0.23
N SER A 22 -8.15 4.59 0.47
CA SER A 22 -7.75 3.19 0.42
C SER A 22 -8.26 2.43 1.64
N LEU A 23 -8.69 1.19 1.41
CA LEU A 23 -9.32 0.29 2.36
C LEU A 23 -8.85 -1.14 2.10
N ILE A 24 -9.24 -2.06 2.98
CA ILE A 24 -9.12 -3.50 2.71
C ILE A 24 -10.47 -4.18 2.82
N LEU A 25 -10.69 -5.15 1.93
CA LEU A 25 -11.82 -6.07 1.95
C LEU A 25 -11.27 -7.46 2.25
N TYR A 26 -11.68 -8.06 3.36
CA TYR A 26 -11.14 -9.34 3.81
C TYR A 26 -12.23 -10.37 4.11
N PHE A 27 -11.85 -11.64 4.02
CA PHE A 27 -12.71 -12.79 4.23
C PHE A 27 -11.95 -13.85 5.04
N SER A 28 -12.45 -14.11 6.25
CA SER A 28 -12.15 -15.32 7.01
C SER A 28 -13.33 -16.29 6.85
N ALA A 29 -13.15 -17.57 7.17
CA ALA A 29 -14.06 -18.69 6.85
C ALA A 29 -15.53 -18.60 7.36
N THR A 30 -15.98 -17.44 7.84
CA THR A 30 -17.31 -17.11 8.35
C THR A 30 -18.33 -16.73 7.25
N ASN A 31 -18.06 -17.00 5.98
CA ASN A 31 -18.92 -16.77 4.80
C ASN A 31 -19.27 -15.30 4.48
N ASN A 32 -18.72 -14.32 5.19
CA ASN A 32 -18.98 -12.90 4.94
C ASN A 32 -17.68 -12.14 4.63
N TRP A 33 -17.77 -11.21 3.68
CA TRP A 33 -16.73 -10.22 3.44
C TRP A 33 -16.88 -9.06 4.42
N THR A 34 -15.77 -8.65 5.03
CA THR A 34 -15.71 -7.51 5.93
C THR A 34 -14.85 -6.43 5.29
N LEU A 35 -15.36 -5.21 5.28
CA LEU A 35 -14.60 -4.02 4.90
C LEU A 35 -13.93 -3.43 6.15
N SER A 36 -12.70 -2.94 6.02
CA SER A 36 -12.02 -2.24 7.13
C SER A 36 -12.81 -1.03 7.62
N LYS A 37 -12.65 -0.71 8.91
CA LYS A 37 -13.36 0.38 9.55
C LYS A 37 -12.68 1.72 9.27
N GLU A 38 -11.37 1.76 9.42
CA GLU A 38 -10.56 2.92 9.05
C GLU A 38 -10.05 2.79 7.61
N MET A 39 -9.61 3.92 7.10
CA MET A 39 -9.17 4.14 5.71
C MET A 39 -7.95 5.05 5.70
N SER A 40 -7.27 5.12 4.57
CA SER A 40 -6.18 6.07 4.37
C SER A 40 -6.66 7.53 4.43
N ASP A 41 -5.70 8.45 4.41
CA ASP A 41 -5.99 9.87 4.22
C ASP A 41 -6.67 10.15 2.87
N ASP A 42 -7.29 11.33 2.80
CA ASP A 42 -7.94 11.84 1.60
C ASP A 42 -6.95 12.02 0.44
N GLY A 43 -7.35 11.51 -0.73
CA GLY A 43 -6.54 11.58 -1.94
C GLY A 43 -5.46 10.50 -2.01
N CYS A 44 -5.49 9.49 -1.13
CA CYS A 44 -4.58 8.35 -1.19
C CYS A 44 -5.29 7.12 -1.76
N GLY A 45 -4.88 6.73 -2.98
CA GLY A 45 -5.39 5.59 -3.73
C GLY A 45 -4.29 4.60 -4.11
N ASP A 46 -4.62 3.76 -5.09
CA ASP A 46 -3.83 2.66 -5.63
C ASP A 46 -3.19 1.76 -4.54
N PRO A 47 -3.97 1.23 -3.58
CA PRO A 47 -3.41 0.54 -2.43
C PRO A 47 -2.75 -0.78 -2.80
N SER A 48 -1.63 -1.05 -2.16
CA SER A 48 -0.95 -2.35 -2.16
C SER A 48 -0.71 -2.80 -0.74
N VAL A 49 -1.15 -4.01 -0.38
CA VAL A 49 -1.15 -4.50 1.00
C VAL A 49 -0.36 -5.79 1.13
N VAL A 50 0.48 -5.87 2.16
CA VAL A 50 1.27 -7.06 2.50
C VAL A 50 1.14 -7.40 3.98
N GLU A 51 1.34 -8.67 4.30
CA GLU A 51 1.52 -9.13 5.69
C GLU A 51 3.03 -9.13 6.03
N ARG A 52 3.46 -8.22 6.91
CA ARG A 52 4.85 -8.05 7.37
C ARG A 52 5.25 -9.16 8.33
N GLU A 53 4.48 -9.23 9.40
CA GLU A 53 4.57 -10.20 10.49
C GLU A 53 3.20 -10.80 10.66
N LYS A 54 3.10 -11.84 11.51
CA LYS A 54 1.83 -12.49 11.78
C LYS A 54 0.79 -11.45 12.20
N ASP A 55 -0.30 -11.37 11.44
CA ASP A 55 -1.44 -10.46 11.67
C ASP A 55 -1.08 -8.96 11.64
N LYS A 56 0.09 -8.59 11.08
CA LYS A 56 0.50 -7.19 10.88
C LYS A 56 0.53 -6.85 9.40
N LEU A 57 -0.38 -5.95 9.02
CA LEU A 57 -0.53 -5.46 7.67
C LEU A 57 0.29 -4.18 7.47
N MET A 58 0.84 -4.04 6.26
CA MET A 58 1.34 -2.79 5.72
C MET A 58 0.60 -2.46 4.44
N MET A 59 0.08 -1.24 4.35
CA MET A 59 -0.56 -0.70 3.16
C MET A 59 0.29 0.44 2.60
N MET A 60 0.68 0.34 1.33
CA MET A 60 1.29 1.44 0.59
C MET A 60 0.26 2.07 -0.34
N THR A 61 0.16 3.39 -0.34
CA THR A 61 -0.77 4.15 -1.17
C THR A 61 -0.04 5.23 -1.96
N ALA A 62 -0.53 5.54 -3.16
CA ALA A 62 -0.13 6.71 -3.92
C ALA A 62 -1.10 7.86 -3.64
N CYS A 63 -0.60 9.03 -3.27
CA CYS A 63 -1.44 10.17 -2.87
C CYS A 63 -1.37 11.33 -3.85
N ASP A 64 -2.44 12.13 -3.91
CA ASP A 64 -2.60 13.32 -4.76
C ASP A 64 -1.47 14.36 -4.59
N ASP A 65 -0.80 14.38 -3.43
CA ASP A 65 0.33 15.27 -3.14
C ASP A 65 1.66 14.78 -3.75
N GLY A 66 1.61 13.75 -4.59
CA GLY A 66 2.76 13.12 -5.25
C GLY A 66 3.59 12.25 -4.31
N ARG A 67 3.21 12.13 -3.04
CA ARG A 67 3.90 11.27 -2.08
C ARG A 67 3.24 9.91 -2.04
N ARG A 68 4.03 8.92 -1.61
CA ARG A 68 3.50 7.63 -1.16
C ARG A 68 3.47 7.62 0.35
N ARG A 69 2.38 7.10 0.90
CA ARG A 69 2.24 6.90 2.34
C ARG A 69 2.19 5.41 2.61
N VAL A 70 2.75 5.03 3.76
CA VAL A 70 2.75 3.65 4.23
C VAL A 70 2.05 3.63 5.57
N TYR A 71 1.05 2.78 5.69
CA TYR A 71 0.27 2.61 6.91
C TYR A 71 0.48 1.21 7.48
N GLU A 72 0.51 1.10 8.80
CA GLU A 72 0.56 -0.17 9.53
C GLU A 72 -0.76 -0.41 10.27
N SER A 73 -1.20 -1.66 10.28
CA SER A 73 -2.36 -2.12 11.06
C SER A 73 -2.05 -3.48 11.67
N GLY A 74 -2.33 -3.63 12.97
CA GLY A 74 -2.28 -4.92 13.69
C GLY A 74 -3.65 -5.51 13.97
N ASP A 75 -4.70 -4.90 13.42
CA ASP A 75 -6.11 -5.14 13.75
C ASP A 75 -6.98 -5.21 12.49
N MET A 76 -6.41 -5.67 11.38
CA MET A 76 -7.14 -5.87 10.11
C MET A 76 -7.87 -4.61 9.62
N GLY A 77 -7.23 -3.45 9.76
CA GLY A 77 -7.75 -2.16 9.33
C GLY A 77 -8.87 -1.62 10.23
N GLU A 78 -9.00 -2.10 11.47
CA GLU A 78 -9.77 -1.36 12.47
C GLU A 78 -9.13 -0.01 12.77
N SER A 79 -7.78 0.03 12.81
CA SER A 79 -7.01 1.25 12.86
C SER A 79 -5.81 1.22 11.91
N TRP A 80 -5.47 2.39 11.34
CA TRP A 80 -4.26 2.58 10.53
C TRP A 80 -3.38 3.65 11.14
N THR A 81 -2.08 3.36 11.27
CA THR A 81 -1.07 4.34 11.70
C THR A 81 -0.07 4.57 10.57
N GLU A 82 0.14 5.83 10.19
CA GLU A 82 1.16 6.16 9.20
C GLU A 82 2.57 5.87 9.75
N ALA A 83 3.35 5.11 8.98
CA ALA A 83 4.73 4.74 9.30
C ALA A 83 5.69 5.90 8.99
N LEU A 84 5.65 6.95 9.81
CA LEU A 84 6.34 8.24 9.60
C LEU A 84 7.88 8.23 9.65
N GLY A 85 8.52 7.05 9.79
CA GLY A 85 9.98 6.92 9.92
C GLY A 85 10.61 5.80 9.10
N ASP A 86 9.82 4.95 8.43
CA ASP A 86 10.37 3.79 7.73
C ASP A 86 10.89 4.19 6.34
N ALA A 87 11.99 3.57 5.90
CA ALA A 87 12.66 3.91 4.64
C ALA A 87 11.69 3.92 3.43
N LEU A 88 10.61 3.14 3.50
CA LEU A 88 9.55 3.03 2.50
C LEU A 88 8.71 4.31 2.32
N ALA A 89 8.54 5.14 3.36
CA ALA A 89 7.81 6.41 3.26
C ALA A 89 8.51 7.43 2.35
N ARG A 90 9.81 7.24 2.07
CA ARG A 90 10.61 8.06 1.15
C ARG A 90 10.72 7.45 -0.25
N VAL A 91 10.31 6.20 -0.44
CA VAL A 91 10.42 5.46 -1.71
C VAL A 91 9.33 5.97 -2.66
N GLY A 92 9.74 6.72 -3.69
CA GLY A 92 8.84 7.20 -4.75
C GLY A 92 8.30 8.62 -4.58
N GLN A 93 9.01 9.51 -3.86
CA GLN A 93 8.76 10.95 -3.94
C GLN A 93 9.21 11.48 -5.30
N GLU A 94 8.28 11.74 -6.21
CA GLU A 94 8.60 12.50 -7.41
C GLU A 94 8.76 13.99 -7.04
N LYS A 95 9.88 14.59 -7.47
CA LYS A 95 10.12 16.02 -7.29
C LYS A 95 9.39 16.79 -8.39
N GLY A 96 8.17 17.24 -8.09
CA GLY A 96 7.46 18.26 -8.86
C GLY A 96 6.66 17.74 -10.06
N GLY A 97 5.39 18.15 -10.12
CA GLY A 97 4.42 17.81 -11.16
C GLY A 97 3.14 17.23 -10.56
N GLU A 98 2.01 17.37 -11.27
CA GLU A 98 0.80 16.57 -11.04
C GLU A 98 1.15 15.09 -11.26
N ALA A 99 1.80 14.47 -10.28
CA ALA A 99 2.23 13.09 -10.36
C ALA A 99 0.97 12.22 -10.43
N LYS A 100 0.81 11.49 -11.54
CA LYS A 100 -0.27 10.51 -11.65
C LYS A 100 -0.04 9.46 -10.56
N SER A 101 -1.00 9.32 -9.64
CA SER A 101 -1.03 8.20 -8.72
C SER A 101 -1.09 6.92 -9.55
N VAL A 102 -0.08 6.06 -9.38
CA VAL A 102 0.00 4.77 -10.04
C VAL A 102 0.39 3.74 -9.01
N GLY A 103 -0.34 2.63 -9.01
CA GLY A 103 -0.09 1.49 -8.15
C GLY A 103 1.35 0.99 -8.23
N SER A 104 1.87 0.62 -7.08
CA SER A 104 3.18 -0.02 -6.92
C SER A 104 3.02 -1.53 -6.80
N GLY A 105 4.01 -2.30 -7.22
CA GLY A 105 4.11 -3.68 -6.73
C GLY A 105 4.67 -3.65 -5.31
N PHE A 106 4.01 -4.30 -4.35
CA PHE A 106 4.51 -4.42 -2.99
C PHE A 106 4.27 -5.84 -2.47
N ILE A 107 5.35 -6.56 -2.18
CA ILE A 107 5.30 -7.94 -1.69
C ILE A 107 6.32 -8.18 -0.57
N THR A 108 6.04 -9.15 0.28
CA THR A 108 7.01 -9.76 1.19
C THR A 108 7.51 -11.08 0.61
N ALA A 109 8.81 -11.35 0.77
CA ALA A 109 9.43 -12.58 0.30
C ALA A 109 10.52 -13.04 1.27
N THR A 110 10.82 -14.35 1.26
CA THR A 110 11.99 -14.91 1.94
C THR A 110 13.01 -15.31 0.88
N LEU A 111 14.18 -14.67 0.90
CA LEU A 111 15.30 -14.99 0.02
C LEU A 111 16.29 -15.89 0.76
N GLY A 112 16.87 -16.84 0.04
CA GLY A 112 17.79 -17.85 0.56
C GLY A 112 17.36 -19.26 0.16
N ASP A 113 18.29 -20.20 0.23
CA ASP A 113 18.09 -21.61 -0.13
C ASP A 113 18.44 -22.54 1.05
N VAL A 114 18.76 -23.81 0.76
CA VAL A 114 19.12 -24.80 1.79
C VAL A 114 20.52 -24.54 2.36
N GLU A 115 21.40 -23.88 1.61
CA GLU A 115 22.81 -23.67 1.96
C GLU A 115 23.11 -22.24 2.47
N THR A 116 22.18 -21.30 2.27
CA THR A 116 22.33 -19.90 2.63
C THR A 116 21.35 -19.46 3.72
N GLU A 117 21.74 -18.43 4.50
CA GLU A 117 20.86 -17.87 5.52
C GLU A 117 19.60 -17.25 4.91
N LYS A 118 18.44 -17.65 5.43
CA LYS A 118 17.15 -17.08 5.02
C LYS A 118 17.00 -15.65 5.52
N ARG A 119 16.61 -14.75 4.63
CA ARG A 119 16.35 -13.34 4.92
C ARG A 119 14.96 -12.96 4.45
N ASN A 120 14.16 -12.38 5.36
CA ASN A 120 12.88 -11.80 5.01
C ASN A 120 13.10 -10.40 4.44
N VAL A 121 12.53 -10.14 3.27
CA VAL A 121 12.66 -8.88 2.55
C VAL A 121 11.29 -8.39 2.11
N MET A 122 11.24 -7.10 1.80
CA MET A 122 10.14 -6.48 1.06
C MET A 122 10.66 -6.05 -0.31
N LEU A 123 9.91 -6.39 -1.36
CA LEU A 123 10.18 -5.92 -2.71
C LEU A 123 9.13 -4.88 -3.08
N VAL A 124 9.62 -3.73 -3.57
CA VAL A 124 8.78 -2.63 -4.04
C VAL A 124 9.16 -2.35 -5.49
N THR A 125 8.17 -2.27 -6.37
CA THR A 125 8.35 -1.80 -7.74
C THR A 125 7.58 -0.50 -7.93
N LEU A 126 8.28 0.52 -8.43
CA LEU A 126 7.72 1.84 -8.70
C LEU A 126 7.91 2.21 -10.16
N PRO A 127 6.94 2.89 -10.78
CA PRO A 127 7.17 3.53 -12.07
C PRO A 127 8.18 4.67 -11.90
N VAL A 128 9.04 4.85 -12.91
CA VAL A 128 9.96 5.99 -13.03
C VAL A 128 9.65 6.68 -14.35
N TYR A 129 9.24 7.94 -14.30
CA TYR A 129 8.98 8.72 -15.51
C TYR A 129 10.22 9.48 -15.97
N SER A 130 10.55 9.36 -17.25
CA SER A 130 11.59 10.15 -17.89
C SER A 130 11.13 11.61 -18.04
N THR A 131 11.95 12.57 -17.66
CA THR A 131 11.69 14.01 -17.84
C THR A 131 11.80 14.49 -19.29
N GLU A 132 11.95 13.59 -20.26
CA GLU A 132 12.43 13.93 -21.62
C GLU A 132 11.34 14.23 -22.66
N ASN A 133 10.09 14.45 -22.26
CA ASN A 133 8.99 14.71 -23.22
C ASN A 133 8.19 16.00 -22.93
N GLU A 134 8.85 17.10 -22.59
CA GLU A 134 8.24 18.45 -22.63
C GLU A 134 8.58 19.24 -23.91
N LYS A 135 9.24 18.63 -24.90
CA LYS A 135 9.52 19.26 -26.19
C LYS A 135 8.98 18.44 -27.36
N GLU A 136 7.65 18.30 -27.44
CA GLU A 136 6.91 18.14 -28.70
C GLU A 136 5.42 18.00 -28.40
N ARG A 137 4.75 19.14 -28.17
CA ARG A 137 3.34 19.33 -28.50
C ARG A 137 3.11 20.78 -28.93
#